data_AF-A0A7Y5S9V5-F1
#
_entry.id   AF-A0A7Y5S9V5-F1
#
_cell.length_a   1.000
_cell.length_b   1.000
_cell.length_c   1.000
_cell.angle_alpha   90.00
_cell.angle_beta   90.00
_cell.angle_gamma   90.00
#
_symmetry.space_group_name_H-M   'P 1'
#
loop_
_entity.id
_entity.type
_entity.pdbx_description
1 polymer ?
#
loop_
_entity_poly.entity_id
_entity_poly.type
_entity_poly.pdbx_seq_one_letter_code
_entity_poly.pdbx_strand_id
1 'polypeptide(L)'
;IAKAGVPEASRGKLADAARKMFDAGRAVEARSVEINPLVVLADGRVVAADCRMTIDDYAVFRHPELGIEIARELDHPPTPLERIAYRIEQEDHRGTFFFAQMNTQATPASKGLIGFHGAGGGGSMMSMDAIAAEGFTLANFCDTSGNPSVAKVYRAARIILSQPGLVGYFGSGSGVANQEQFWSAYGLAKAFNEMRLDIPAVIRLGGNGEDRAVDILTSACRGLSVKVEGYKKTDPPARIAARFAGLVEERRAGDATLPAWKPRKPARPAFVGNGVSLEVRGGRVWIDPAAWRSNAPAIIARSGGLLRDEGGKPVATVPPEQFATKDNELIACEVECLRDGIGGFFVELDMPELEPAGKGAH
;
A
#
# COMPACT_ATOMS: atom_id res chain seq x y z
N ILE A 1 -33.95 -29.71 -16.66
CA ILE A 1 -33.54 -31.13 -16.50
C ILE A 1 -33.99 -32.01 -17.66
N ALA A 2 -35.28 -32.14 -17.99
CA ALA A 2 -35.72 -32.98 -19.12
C ALA A 2 -35.07 -32.60 -20.47
N LYS A 3 -34.93 -31.30 -20.75
CA LYS A 3 -34.23 -30.78 -21.95
C LYS A 3 -32.72 -31.10 -21.98
N ALA A 4 -32.11 -31.49 -20.87
CA ALA A 4 -30.68 -31.80 -20.77
C ALA A 4 -30.37 -33.29 -21.05
N GLY A 5 -31.34 -34.06 -21.57
CA GLY A 5 -31.13 -35.48 -21.94
C GLY A 5 -31.05 -36.44 -20.74
N VAL A 6 -31.39 -35.97 -19.52
CA VAL A 6 -31.29 -36.76 -18.30
C VAL A 6 -32.35 -37.87 -18.25
N PRO A 7 -31.97 -39.13 -17.93
CA PRO A 7 -32.90 -40.25 -17.76
C PRO A 7 -33.98 -39.96 -16.71
N GLU A 8 -35.22 -40.37 -16.98
CA GLU A 8 -36.38 -40.05 -16.13
C GLU A 8 -36.20 -40.45 -14.66
N ALA A 9 -35.63 -41.64 -14.41
CA ALA A 9 -35.34 -42.16 -13.08
C ALA A 9 -34.42 -41.24 -12.23
N SER A 10 -33.58 -40.42 -12.87
CA SER A 10 -32.64 -39.53 -12.20
C SER A 10 -33.13 -38.08 -12.09
N ARG A 11 -34.22 -37.70 -12.78
CA ARG A 11 -34.66 -36.31 -12.89
C ARG A 11 -35.03 -35.69 -11.55
N GLY A 12 -35.77 -36.42 -10.71
CA GLY A 12 -36.20 -35.92 -9.40
C GLY A 12 -35.03 -35.66 -8.46
N LYS A 13 -34.07 -36.58 -8.40
CA LYS A 13 -32.88 -36.45 -7.55
C LYS A 13 -31.94 -35.33 -8.06
N LEU A 14 -31.81 -35.17 -9.37
CA LEU A 14 -31.04 -34.06 -9.95
C LEU A 14 -31.73 -32.71 -9.73
N ALA A 15 -33.06 -32.65 -9.71
CA ALA A 15 -33.80 -31.44 -9.35
C ALA A 15 -33.56 -31.04 -7.89
N ASP A 16 -33.60 -32.02 -6.98
CA ASP A 16 -33.30 -31.80 -5.57
C ASP A 16 -31.83 -31.35 -5.36
N ALA A 17 -30.88 -31.98 -6.06
CA ALA A 17 -29.48 -31.58 -6.02
C ALA A 17 -29.28 -30.14 -6.53
N ALA A 18 -29.93 -29.75 -7.62
CA ALA A 18 -29.86 -28.38 -8.15
C ALA A 18 -30.43 -27.35 -7.16
N ARG A 19 -31.53 -27.67 -6.47
CA ARG A 19 -32.08 -26.82 -5.40
C ARG A 19 -31.11 -26.69 -4.23
N LYS A 20 -30.57 -27.82 -3.74
CA LYS A 20 -29.59 -27.82 -2.64
C LYS A 20 -28.32 -27.03 -2.97
N MET A 21 -27.85 -27.14 -4.21
CA MET A 21 -26.72 -26.37 -4.72
C MET A 21 -26.99 -24.85 -4.69
N PHE A 22 -28.20 -24.43 -5.09
CA PHE A 22 -28.62 -23.03 -5.01
C PHE A 22 -28.73 -22.56 -3.54
N ASP A 23 -29.36 -23.35 -2.68
CA ASP A 23 -29.51 -23.03 -1.26
C ASP A 23 -28.14 -22.93 -0.56
N ALA A 24 -27.21 -23.84 -0.87
CA ALA A 24 -25.84 -23.80 -0.37
C ALA A 24 -25.14 -22.52 -0.80
N GLY A 25 -25.21 -22.14 -2.09
CA GLY A 25 -24.66 -20.89 -2.58
C GLY A 25 -25.25 -19.65 -1.90
N ARG A 26 -26.58 -19.62 -1.70
CA ARG A 26 -27.24 -18.52 -0.98
C ARG A 26 -26.83 -18.43 0.49
N ALA A 27 -26.65 -19.56 1.15
CA ALA A 27 -26.35 -19.61 2.59
C ALA A 27 -25.02 -18.95 2.95
N VAL A 28 -24.07 -18.93 2.01
CA VAL A 28 -22.74 -18.34 2.18
C VAL A 28 -22.50 -17.16 1.23
N GLU A 29 -23.56 -16.63 0.61
CA GLU A 29 -23.49 -15.50 -0.32
C GLU A 29 -22.46 -15.70 -1.44
N ALA A 30 -22.43 -16.90 -2.03
CA ALA A 30 -21.53 -17.25 -3.12
C ALA A 30 -21.86 -16.48 -4.41
N ARG A 31 -20.82 -15.98 -5.07
CA ARG A 31 -20.88 -15.46 -6.45
C ARG A 31 -21.05 -16.57 -7.47
N SER A 32 -20.46 -17.74 -7.22
CA SER A 32 -20.61 -18.91 -8.08
C SER A 32 -20.53 -20.22 -7.29
N VAL A 33 -21.26 -21.23 -7.77
CA VAL A 33 -21.14 -22.62 -7.35
C VAL A 33 -21.05 -23.46 -8.62
N GLU A 34 -20.03 -24.29 -8.73
CA GLU A 34 -19.81 -25.20 -9.84
C GLU A 34 -19.56 -26.61 -9.29
N ILE A 35 -20.31 -27.59 -9.81
CA ILE A 35 -20.14 -29.01 -9.48
C ILE A 35 -19.86 -29.73 -10.79
N ASN A 36 -18.62 -30.17 -10.99
CA ASN A 36 -18.21 -30.82 -12.21
C ASN A 36 -17.16 -31.93 -11.94
N PRO A 37 -17.56 -33.21 -11.80
CA PRO A 37 -18.86 -33.75 -12.18
C PRO A 37 -19.89 -33.85 -11.03
N LEU A 38 -21.17 -33.72 -11.40
CA LEU A 38 -22.33 -34.16 -10.60
C LEU A 38 -22.70 -35.59 -11.01
N VAL A 39 -22.39 -36.56 -10.15
CA VAL A 39 -22.41 -37.98 -10.48
C VAL A 39 -23.72 -38.64 -10.02
N VAL A 40 -24.29 -39.49 -10.87
CA VAL A 40 -25.35 -40.43 -10.48
C VAL A 40 -24.72 -41.81 -10.27
N LEU A 41 -24.77 -42.32 -9.04
CA LEU A 41 -24.24 -43.64 -8.67
C LEU A 41 -25.16 -44.78 -9.15
N ALA A 42 -24.67 -46.01 -9.10
CA ALA A 42 -25.42 -47.21 -9.49
C ALA A 42 -26.69 -47.44 -8.64
N ASP A 43 -26.66 -47.04 -7.36
CA ASP A 43 -27.82 -47.05 -6.46
C ASP A 43 -28.77 -45.84 -6.68
N GLY A 44 -28.49 -45.03 -7.70
CA GLY A 44 -29.22 -43.85 -8.09
C GLY A 44 -29.01 -42.64 -7.17
N ARG A 45 -28.10 -42.67 -6.17
CA ARG A 45 -27.76 -41.45 -5.42
C ARG A 45 -27.07 -40.44 -6.32
N VAL A 46 -27.27 -39.16 -6.01
CA VAL A 46 -26.59 -38.03 -6.68
C VAL A 46 -25.50 -37.51 -5.75
N VAL A 47 -24.27 -37.41 -6.24
CA VAL A 47 -23.09 -37.00 -5.46
C VAL A 47 -22.34 -35.91 -6.22
N ALA A 48 -21.97 -34.84 -5.53
CA ALA A 48 -20.99 -33.88 -6.01
C ALA A 48 -19.60 -34.50 -5.86
N ALA A 49 -18.97 -34.91 -6.96
CA ALA A 49 -17.64 -35.51 -6.91
C ALA A 49 -16.53 -34.45 -6.86
N ASP A 50 -16.83 -33.26 -7.39
CA ASP A 50 -16.01 -32.06 -7.27
C ASP A 50 -16.91 -30.85 -7.01
N CYS A 51 -16.40 -29.83 -6.35
CA CYS A 51 -17.12 -28.60 -6.08
C CYS A 51 -16.16 -27.41 -6.01
N ARG A 52 -16.37 -26.43 -6.89
CA ARG A 52 -15.75 -25.12 -6.80
C ARG A 52 -16.80 -24.09 -6.43
N MET A 53 -16.58 -23.38 -5.34
CA MET A 53 -17.47 -22.31 -4.88
C MET A 53 -16.65 -21.04 -4.69
N THR A 54 -17.13 -19.92 -5.25
CA THR A 54 -16.51 -18.61 -5.08
C THR A 54 -17.44 -17.75 -4.22
N ILE A 55 -16.96 -17.35 -3.04
CA ILE A 55 -17.70 -16.52 -2.10
C ILE A 55 -17.62 -15.05 -2.53
N ASP A 56 -18.64 -14.23 -2.26
CA ASP A 56 -18.48 -12.79 -2.38
C ASP A 56 -17.50 -12.29 -1.31
N ASP A 57 -16.39 -11.69 -1.74
CA ASP A 57 -15.38 -11.12 -0.85
C ASP A 57 -15.98 -10.14 0.19
N TYR A 58 -17.03 -9.40 -0.19
CA TYR A 58 -17.75 -8.50 0.71
C TYR A 58 -18.69 -9.22 1.69
N ALA A 59 -18.90 -10.52 1.55
CA ALA A 59 -19.67 -11.33 2.47
C ALA A 59 -18.81 -12.10 3.48
N VAL A 60 -17.51 -12.26 3.22
CA VAL A 60 -16.61 -13.09 4.05
C VAL A 60 -16.67 -12.72 5.54
N PHE A 61 -16.73 -11.43 5.88
CA PHE A 61 -16.81 -11.00 7.29
C PHE A 61 -18.08 -11.47 8.02
N ARG A 62 -19.16 -11.79 7.29
CA ARG A 62 -20.41 -12.34 7.83
C ARG A 62 -20.37 -13.86 7.97
N HIS A 63 -19.36 -14.50 7.39
CA HIS A 63 -19.19 -15.95 7.35
C HIS A 63 -17.87 -16.40 7.99
N PRO A 64 -17.64 -16.08 9.29
CA PRO A 64 -16.40 -16.45 9.98
C PRO A 64 -16.17 -17.96 10.04
N GLU A 65 -17.24 -18.77 9.95
CA GLU A 65 -17.19 -20.24 9.90
C GLU A 65 -16.44 -20.79 8.69
N LEU A 66 -16.27 -20.00 7.63
CA LEU A 66 -15.55 -20.42 6.42
C LEU A 66 -14.02 -20.38 6.58
N GLY A 67 -13.50 -19.72 7.63
CA GLY A 67 -12.05 -19.63 7.88
C GLY A 67 -11.27 -18.91 6.78
N ILE A 68 -11.92 -18.07 5.98
CA ILE A 68 -11.27 -17.29 4.92
C ILE A 68 -10.55 -16.10 5.58
N GLU A 69 -9.23 -16.16 5.60
CA GLU A 69 -8.39 -15.13 6.23
C GLU A 69 -8.28 -13.84 5.40
N ILE A 70 -8.21 -13.98 4.07
CA ILE A 70 -8.13 -12.85 3.14
C ILE A 70 -9.26 -12.97 2.14
N ALA A 71 -10.18 -12.02 2.18
CA ALA A 71 -11.27 -11.88 1.21
C ALA A 71 -10.77 -11.20 -0.08
N ARG A 72 -9.82 -11.84 -0.78
CA ARG A 72 -9.30 -11.40 -2.07
C ARG A 72 -8.96 -12.63 -2.91
N GLU A 73 -9.27 -12.56 -4.19
CA GLU A 73 -8.85 -13.57 -5.15
C GLU A 73 -7.34 -13.41 -5.43
N LEU A 74 -6.59 -14.46 -5.11
CA LEU A 74 -5.16 -14.59 -5.38
C LEU A 74 -4.94 -15.91 -6.13
N ASP A 75 -4.02 -15.93 -7.09
CA ASP A 75 -3.62 -17.13 -7.82
C ASP A 75 -2.61 -17.99 -7.04
N HIS A 76 -2.20 -17.54 -5.86
CA HIS A 76 -1.29 -18.22 -4.94
C HIS A 76 -1.73 -18.03 -3.47
N PRO A 77 -1.21 -18.85 -2.54
CA PRO A 77 -1.38 -18.60 -1.11
C PRO A 77 -0.90 -17.19 -0.74
N PRO A 78 -1.59 -16.48 0.19
CA PRO A 78 -1.20 -15.13 0.52
C PRO A 78 0.21 -15.06 1.11
N THR A 79 1.02 -14.18 0.53
CA THR A 79 2.37 -13.87 0.98
C THR A 79 2.36 -13.10 2.31
N PRO A 80 3.47 -13.07 3.06
CA PRO A 80 3.55 -12.25 4.27
C PRO A 80 3.21 -10.77 4.03
N LEU A 81 3.63 -10.20 2.90
CA LEU A 81 3.38 -8.80 2.56
C LEU A 81 1.90 -8.52 2.29
N GLU A 82 1.21 -9.45 1.62
CA GLU A 82 -0.24 -9.33 1.35
C GLU A 82 -1.07 -9.42 2.62
N ARG A 83 -0.68 -10.26 3.59
CA ARG A 83 -1.34 -10.35 4.90
C ARG A 83 -1.20 -9.03 5.67
N ILE A 84 0.01 -8.47 5.69
CA ILE A 84 0.27 -7.16 6.32
C ILE A 84 -0.56 -6.07 5.63
N ALA A 85 -0.57 -6.04 4.30
CA ALA A 85 -1.35 -5.07 3.54
C ALA A 85 -2.85 -5.18 3.79
N TYR A 86 -3.39 -6.40 3.78
CA TYR A 86 -4.80 -6.66 4.02
C TYR A 86 -5.22 -6.21 5.42
N ARG A 87 -4.42 -6.52 6.44
CA ARG A 87 -4.69 -6.06 7.82
C ARG A 87 -4.72 -4.53 7.92
N ILE A 88 -3.76 -3.83 7.32
CA ILE A 88 -3.74 -2.36 7.32
C ILE A 88 -4.99 -1.79 6.65
N GLU A 89 -5.46 -2.41 5.56
CA GLU A 89 -6.70 -2.01 4.90
C GLU A 89 -7.93 -2.20 5.80
N GLN A 90 -7.97 -3.29 6.58
CA GLN A 90 -9.07 -3.54 7.54
C GLN A 90 -9.00 -2.62 8.78
N GLU A 91 -7.83 -2.12 9.15
CA GLU A 91 -7.66 -1.26 10.34
C GLU A 91 -7.93 0.24 10.08
N ASP A 92 -7.82 0.68 8.82
CA ASP A 92 -8.07 2.07 8.43
C ASP A 92 -9.05 2.13 7.27
N HIS A 93 -10.29 2.55 7.51
CA HIS A 93 -11.31 2.61 6.44
C HIS A 93 -11.25 3.89 5.58
N ARG A 94 -10.23 4.75 5.77
CA ARG A 94 -10.04 5.96 4.96
C ARG A 94 -9.36 5.61 3.65
N GLY A 95 -10.10 5.71 2.55
CA GLY A 95 -9.66 5.31 1.22
C GLY A 95 -9.36 3.81 1.12
N THR A 96 -8.96 3.38 -0.07
CA THR A 96 -8.63 2.00 -0.41
C THR A 96 -7.11 1.80 -0.37
N PHE A 97 -6.68 0.66 0.16
CA PHE A 97 -5.34 0.11 0.00
C PHE A 97 -5.40 -1.33 -0.50
N PHE A 98 -5.00 -1.52 -1.75
CA PHE A 98 -4.80 -2.83 -2.34
C PHE A 98 -3.31 -3.08 -2.57
N PHE A 99 -2.88 -4.32 -2.34
CA PHE A 99 -1.54 -4.79 -2.65
C PHE A 99 -1.62 -6.26 -3.06
N ALA A 100 -0.96 -6.59 -4.17
CA ALA A 100 -0.72 -7.95 -4.61
C ALA A 100 0.75 -8.07 -5.01
N GLN A 101 1.44 -9.07 -4.49
CA GLN A 101 2.80 -9.37 -4.90
C GLN A 101 2.75 -10.09 -6.25
N MET A 102 3.63 -9.72 -7.19
CA MET A 102 3.63 -10.29 -8.54
C MET A 102 4.95 -11.01 -8.81
N ASN A 103 5.95 -10.28 -9.31
CA ASN A 103 7.25 -10.85 -9.64
C ASN A 103 8.24 -10.63 -8.50
N THR A 104 8.99 -11.66 -8.13
CA THR A 104 10.07 -11.53 -7.14
C THR A 104 11.44 -11.29 -7.79
N GLN A 105 11.53 -11.47 -9.12
CA GLN A 105 12.74 -11.28 -9.92
C GLN A 105 12.38 -10.64 -11.25
N ALA A 106 13.32 -9.88 -11.82
CA ALA A 106 13.17 -9.35 -13.18
C ALA A 106 13.23 -10.49 -14.20
N THR A 107 12.47 -10.40 -15.29
CA THR A 107 12.62 -11.34 -16.41
C THR A 107 13.96 -11.12 -17.12
N PRO A 108 14.54 -12.14 -17.79
CA PRO A 108 15.86 -12.01 -18.43
C PRO A 108 15.98 -10.89 -19.47
N ALA A 109 14.89 -10.54 -20.15
CA ALA A 109 14.83 -9.47 -21.14
C ALA A 109 14.47 -8.10 -20.54
N SER A 110 14.24 -8.03 -19.22
CA SER A 110 13.76 -6.82 -18.56
C SER A 110 14.89 -5.85 -18.23
N LYS A 111 14.56 -4.55 -18.28
CA LYS A 111 15.38 -3.48 -17.72
C LYS A 111 15.45 -3.50 -16.19
N GLY A 112 14.77 -4.41 -15.49
CA GLY A 112 14.89 -4.62 -14.05
C GLY A 112 13.54 -4.71 -13.34
N LEU A 113 13.59 -5.08 -12.06
CA LEU A 113 12.41 -5.20 -11.21
C LEU A 113 12.08 -3.84 -10.59
N ILE A 114 10.82 -3.42 -10.60
CA ILE A 114 10.41 -2.10 -10.06
C ILE A 114 9.28 -2.23 -9.04
N GLY A 115 9.29 -1.36 -8.03
CA GLY A 115 8.15 -1.20 -7.14
C GLY A 115 7.11 -0.31 -7.80
N PHE A 116 5.84 -0.74 -7.83
CA PHE A 116 4.76 0.02 -8.45
C PHE A 116 3.77 0.53 -7.39
N HIS A 117 3.42 1.81 -7.45
CA HIS A 117 2.45 2.46 -6.56
C HIS A 117 1.35 3.15 -7.37
N GLY A 118 0.21 2.47 -7.51
CA GLY A 118 -0.97 2.97 -8.19
C GLY A 118 -1.81 3.96 -7.36
N ALA A 119 -2.50 4.87 -8.05
CA ALA A 119 -3.50 5.76 -7.47
C ALA A 119 -4.78 5.78 -8.33
N GLY A 120 -5.70 4.86 -8.04
CA GLY A 120 -6.95 4.57 -8.72
C GLY A 120 -6.80 3.42 -9.72
N GLY A 121 -7.54 2.33 -9.52
CA GLY A 121 -7.41 1.07 -10.29
C GLY A 121 -7.24 1.21 -11.81
N GLY A 122 -8.20 1.82 -12.51
CA GLY A 122 -8.14 1.95 -13.98
C GLY A 122 -6.92 2.73 -14.49
N GLY A 123 -6.58 3.86 -13.85
CA GLY A 123 -5.42 4.66 -14.23
C GLY A 123 -4.08 4.04 -13.83
N SER A 124 -4.09 3.23 -12.77
CA SER A 124 -2.93 2.46 -12.32
C SER A 124 -2.59 1.38 -13.35
N MET A 125 -3.57 0.62 -13.84
CA MET A 125 -3.34 -0.39 -14.89
C MET A 125 -2.78 0.21 -16.18
N MET A 126 -3.34 1.34 -16.65
CA MET A 126 -2.76 2.08 -17.80
C MET A 126 -1.31 2.48 -17.56
N SER A 127 -0.95 2.83 -16.33
CA SER A 127 0.42 3.22 -15.98
C SER A 127 1.35 2.00 -15.85
N MET A 128 0.82 0.84 -15.46
CA MET A 128 1.55 -0.43 -15.52
C MET A 128 1.88 -0.80 -16.96
N ASP A 129 0.92 -0.66 -17.89
CA ASP A 129 1.15 -0.92 -19.31
C ASP A 129 2.25 0.01 -19.86
N ALA A 130 2.20 1.30 -19.49
CA ALA A 130 3.22 2.27 -19.92
C ALA A 130 4.62 1.90 -19.42
N ILE A 131 4.77 1.48 -18.16
CA ILE A 131 6.08 1.12 -17.61
C ILE A 131 6.56 -0.27 -18.06
N ALA A 132 5.64 -1.20 -18.31
CA ALA A 132 5.95 -2.49 -18.92
C ALA A 132 6.40 -2.33 -20.38
N ALA A 133 5.81 -1.41 -21.14
CA ALA A 133 6.23 -1.07 -22.50
C ALA A 133 7.66 -0.49 -22.56
N GLU A 134 8.13 0.14 -21.48
CA GLU A 134 9.54 0.56 -21.32
C GLU A 134 10.48 -0.60 -20.96
N GLY A 135 9.96 -1.82 -20.81
CA GLY A 135 10.72 -3.06 -20.59
C GLY A 135 10.96 -3.43 -19.13
N PHE A 136 10.26 -2.82 -18.17
CA PHE A 136 10.40 -3.15 -16.74
C PHE A 136 9.49 -4.29 -16.29
N THR A 137 9.95 -5.06 -15.30
CA THR A 137 9.16 -6.08 -14.62
C THR A 137 8.59 -5.48 -13.33
N LEU A 138 7.29 -5.59 -13.12
CA LEU A 138 6.65 -5.04 -11.91
C LEU A 138 6.70 -6.05 -10.77
N ALA A 139 7.22 -5.62 -9.61
CA ALA A 139 7.31 -6.48 -8.42
C ALA A 139 5.95 -6.74 -7.78
N ASN A 140 5.04 -5.79 -7.92
CA ASN A 140 3.75 -5.80 -7.27
C ASN A 140 2.74 -4.98 -8.08
N PHE A 141 1.47 -5.17 -7.76
CA PHE A 141 0.43 -4.18 -7.95
C PHE A 141 0.11 -3.55 -6.59
N CYS A 142 -0.08 -2.24 -6.55
CA CYS A 142 -0.52 -1.53 -5.37
C CYS A 142 -1.49 -0.44 -5.82
N ASP A 143 -2.56 -0.22 -5.07
CA ASP A 143 -3.48 0.90 -5.29
C ASP A 143 -3.75 1.61 -3.97
N THR A 144 -3.45 2.90 -3.90
CA THR A 144 -3.91 3.79 -2.82
C THR A 144 -4.83 4.86 -3.41
N SER A 145 -6.14 4.65 -3.23
CA SER A 145 -7.19 5.45 -3.89
C SER A 145 -8.32 5.81 -2.92
N GLY A 146 -9.27 6.65 -3.36
CA GLY A 146 -10.41 7.03 -2.50
C GLY A 146 -10.02 7.95 -1.33
N ASN A 147 -8.98 8.78 -1.49
CA ASN A 147 -8.46 9.69 -0.45
C ASN A 147 -7.94 8.95 0.80
N PRO A 148 -6.91 8.10 0.63
CA PRO A 148 -6.31 7.35 1.71
C PRO A 148 -5.64 8.28 2.72
N SER A 149 -5.52 7.81 3.96
CA SER A 149 -4.73 8.52 4.97
C SER A 149 -3.24 8.58 4.60
N VAL A 150 -2.54 9.57 5.13
CA VAL A 150 -1.09 9.72 4.95
C VAL A 150 -0.36 8.51 5.52
N ALA A 151 -0.81 8.00 6.67
CA ALA A 151 -0.25 6.78 7.26
C ALA A 151 -0.46 5.55 6.37
N LYS A 152 -1.62 5.42 5.72
CA LYS A 152 -1.90 4.32 4.78
C LYS A 152 -0.99 4.38 3.55
N VAL A 153 -0.79 5.56 2.95
CA VAL A 153 0.15 5.74 1.83
C VAL A 153 1.60 5.45 2.25
N TYR A 154 2.01 5.92 3.43
CA TYR A 154 3.32 5.60 4.01
C TYR A 154 3.52 4.09 4.18
N ARG A 155 2.54 3.38 4.76
CA ARG A 155 2.61 1.93 4.97
C ARG A 155 2.64 1.15 3.66
N ALA A 156 1.87 1.58 2.65
CA ALA A 156 1.93 1.02 1.31
C ALA A 156 3.33 1.17 0.69
N ALA A 157 3.93 2.36 0.81
CA ALA A 157 5.29 2.60 0.35
C ALA A 157 6.32 1.74 1.08
N ARG A 158 6.21 1.59 2.41
CA ARG A 158 7.05 0.69 3.22
C ARG A 158 6.93 -0.77 2.79
N ILE A 159 5.72 -1.26 2.49
CA ILE A 159 5.49 -2.63 1.98
C ILE A 159 6.18 -2.81 0.63
N ILE A 160 6.00 -1.87 -0.31
CA ILE A 160 6.67 -1.94 -1.62
C ILE A 160 8.19 -1.98 -1.44
N LEU A 161 8.74 -1.11 -0.58
CA LEU A 161 10.18 -1.02 -0.27
C LEU A 161 10.69 -2.17 0.62
N SER A 162 9.84 -3.09 1.07
CA SER A 162 10.29 -4.31 1.74
C SER A 162 10.69 -5.41 0.74
N GLN A 163 10.34 -5.24 -0.54
CA GLN A 163 10.71 -6.16 -1.61
C GLN A 163 12.16 -5.89 -2.07
N PRO A 164 13.03 -6.90 -2.15
CA PRO A 164 14.40 -6.72 -2.60
C PRO A 164 14.52 -6.62 -4.14
N GLY A 165 15.67 -6.16 -4.62
CA GLY A 165 16.02 -6.22 -6.03
C GLY A 165 15.40 -5.12 -6.90
N LEU A 166 14.70 -4.16 -6.30
CA LEU A 166 14.09 -3.06 -7.05
C LEU A 166 15.16 -2.13 -7.63
N VAL A 167 15.03 -1.75 -8.90
CA VAL A 167 15.91 -0.79 -9.57
C VAL A 167 15.36 0.63 -9.55
N GLY A 168 14.09 0.78 -9.15
CA GLY A 168 13.41 2.06 -9.02
C GLY A 168 12.00 1.91 -8.46
N TYR A 169 11.41 3.03 -8.09
CA TYR A 169 10.06 3.15 -7.54
C TYR A 169 9.20 4.01 -8.48
N PHE A 170 8.17 3.42 -9.08
CA PHE A 170 7.31 4.11 -10.02
C PHE A 170 5.90 4.22 -9.46
N GLY A 171 5.34 5.43 -9.45
CA GLY A 171 3.98 5.68 -9.00
C GLY A 171 3.17 6.49 -10.00
N SER A 172 1.96 6.06 -10.29
CA SER A 172 1.07 6.78 -11.22
C SER A 172 -0.37 6.30 -11.09
N GLY A 173 -1.31 7.17 -11.45
CA GLY A 173 -2.74 6.93 -11.36
C GLY A 173 -3.50 7.50 -12.55
N SER A 174 -4.81 7.70 -12.37
CA SER A 174 -5.68 8.29 -13.41
C SER A 174 -5.24 9.68 -13.83
N GLY A 175 -4.62 10.43 -12.90
CA GLY A 175 -4.22 11.81 -13.09
C GLY A 175 -5.37 12.81 -12.93
N VAL A 176 -6.60 12.38 -12.66
CA VAL A 176 -7.75 13.29 -12.45
C VAL A 176 -8.49 12.94 -11.17
N ALA A 177 -7.74 12.60 -10.12
CA ALA A 177 -8.32 12.13 -8.89
C ALA A 177 -8.87 13.30 -8.05
N ASN A 178 -10.08 13.12 -7.49
CA ASN A 178 -10.67 14.07 -6.54
C ASN A 178 -10.05 13.96 -5.12
N GLN A 179 -9.14 13.00 -4.92
CA GLN A 179 -8.37 12.88 -3.70
C GLN A 179 -7.28 13.95 -3.62
N GLU A 180 -7.03 14.44 -2.42
CA GLU A 180 -6.03 15.49 -2.17
C GLU A 180 -4.62 14.91 -2.32
N GLN A 181 -3.98 15.17 -3.46
CA GLN A 181 -2.71 14.56 -3.84
C GLN A 181 -1.57 14.89 -2.86
N PHE A 182 -1.66 16.02 -2.17
CA PHE A 182 -0.65 16.42 -1.21
C PHE A 182 -0.58 15.49 0.02
N TRP A 183 -1.67 14.80 0.39
CA TRP A 183 -1.61 13.77 1.43
C TRP A 183 -0.78 12.56 1.00
N SER A 184 -0.95 12.12 -0.25
CA SER A 184 -0.10 11.07 -0.81
C SER A 184 1.37 11.49 -0.88
N ALA A 185 1.63 12.75 -1.25
CA ALA A 185 2.99 13.29 -1.27
C ALA A 185 3.66 13.25 0.11
N TYR A 186 2.95 13.62 1.19
CA TYR A 186 3.48 13.52 2.56
C TYR A 186 3.82 12.08 2.95
N GLY A 187 2.94 11.12 2.63
CA GLY A 187 3.15 9.71 2.97
C GLY A 187 4.36 9.12 2.24
N LEU A 188 4.48 9.42 0.94
CA LEU A 188 5.63 9.03 0.11
C LEU A 188 6.92 9.70 0.59
N ALA A 189 6.92 11.02 0.80
CA ALA A 189 8.09 11.76 1.25
C ALA A 189 8.61 11.26 2.60
N LYS A 190 7.72 10.98 3.55
CA LYS A 190 8.08 10.37 4.83
C LYS A 190 8.74 9.00 4.60
N ALA A 191 8.09 8.11 3.84
CA ALA A 191 8.61 6.77 3.60
C ALA A 191 9.98 6.78 2.91
N PHE A 192 10.17 7.62 1.90
CA PHE A 192 11.42 7.71 1.14
C PHE A 192 12.58 8.25 1.99
N ASN A 193 12.34 9.28 2.79
CA ASN A 193 13.36 9.83 3.68
C ASN A 193 13.71 8.86 4.81
N GLU A 194 12.71 8.26 5.44
CA GLU A 194 12.90 7.32 6.54
C GLU A 194 13.65 6.06 6.08
N MET A 195 13.34 5.57 4.87
CA MET A 195 14.04 4.42 4.30
C MET A 195 15.38 4.77 3.66
N ARG A 196 15.75 6.07 3.61
CA ARG A 196 16.93 6.58 2.89
C ARG A 196 16.98 6.01 1.48
N LEU A 197 15.90 6.26 0.74
CA LEU A 197 15.73 5.74 -0.61
C LEU A 197 16.98 6.04 -1.43
N ASP A 198 17.56 4.98 -1.97
CA ASP A 198 18.78 5.06 -2.76
C ASP A 198 18.55 4.47 -4.14
N ILE A 199 17.31 4.41 -4.65
CA ILE A 199 16.93 4.08 -6.03
C ILE A 199 16.01 5.17 -6.59
N PRO A 200 16.04 5.48 -7.90
CA PRO A 200 15.25 6.57 -8.48
C PRO A 200 13.75 6.36 -8.28
N ALA A 201 13.02 7.46 -8.09
CA ALA A 201 11.57 7.44 -7.99
C ALA A 201 10.91 8.47 -8.91
N VAL A 202 9.84 8.05 -9.60
CA VAL A 202 9.01 8.92 -10.43
C VAL A 202 7.56 8.71 -10.03
N ILE A 203 6.91 9.78 -9.56
CA ILE A 203 5.54 9.73 -9.07
C ILE A 203 4.67 10.75 -9.82
N ARG A 204 3.59 10.30 -10.44
CA ARG A 204 2.55 11.17 -11.00
C ARG A 204 1.40 11.34 -10.02
N LEU A 205 1.29 12.56 -9.48
CA LEU A 205 0.35 12.99 -8.46
C LEU A 205 -0.72 13.90 -9.07
N GLY A 206 -1.40 13.41 -10.12
CA GLY A 206 -2.38 14.22 -10.86
C GLY A 206 -3.77 14.25 -10.22
N GLY A 207 -4.34 15.45 -10.08
CA GLY A 207 -5.65 15.65 -9.44
C GLY A 207 -5.72 16.90 -8.58
N ASN A 208 -6.53 16.87 -7.52
CA ASN A 208 -6.66 17.98 -6.57
C ASN A 208 -5.34 18.23 -5.83
N GLY A 209 -4.91 19.49 -5.76
CA GLY A 209 -3.70 19.88 -5.04
C GLY A 209 -2.39 19.38 -5.66
N GLU A 210 -2.38 18.98 -6.93
CA GLU A 210 -1.21 18.40 -7.61
C GLU A 210 0.04 19.29 -7.56
N ASP A 211 -0.12 20.61 -7.68
CA ASP A 211 1.01 21.55 -7.61
C ASP A 211 1.73 21.47 -6.27
N ARG A 212 0.96 21.49 -5.18
CA ARG A 212 1.47 21.34 -3.82
C ARG A 212 2.06 19.95 -3.60
N ALA A 213 1.43 18.91 -4.16
CA ALA A 213 1.90 17.53 -4.03
C ALA A 213 3.28 17.33 -4.67
N VAL A 214 3.49 17.85 -5.88
CA VAL A 214 4.78 17.81 -6.58
C VAL A 214 5.84 18.61 -5.82
N ASP A 215 5.49 19.78 -5.31
CA ASP A 215 6.38 20.62 -4.51
C ASP A 215 6.83 19.93 -3.21
N ILE A 216 5.89 19.36 -2.44
CA ILE A 216 6.19 18.58 -1.23
C ILE A 216 7.15 17.44 -1.56
N LEU A 217 6.80 16.60 -2.54
CA LEU A 217 7.59 15.41 -2.87
C LEU A 217 9.02 15.80 -3.27
N THR A 218 9.16 16.78 -4.17
CA THR A 218 10.47 17.19 -4.70
C THR A 218 11.33 17.85 -3.62
N SER A 219 10.77 18.79 -2.85
CA SER A 219 11.53 19.54 -1.86
C SER A 219 11.85 18.73 -0.60
N ALA A 220 10.94 17.86 -0.15
CA ALA A 220 11.19 16.99 1.01
C ALA A 220 12.19 15.87 0.69
N CYS A 221 12.32 15.45 -0.56
CA CYS A 221 13.22 14.37 -0.98
C CYS A 221 14.58 14.88 -1.49
N ARG A 222 14.83 16.20 -1.51
CA ARG A 222 16.06 16.81 -2.07
C ARG A 222 17.37 16.33 -1.41
N GLY A 223 17.29 15.84 -0.17
CA GLY A 223 18.44 15.37 0.59
C GLY A 223 18.83 13.91 0.32
N LEU A 224 18.05 13.19 -0.49
CA LEU A 224 18.34 11.81 -0.87
C LEU A 224 19.45 11.75 -1.91
N SER A 225 20.17 10.62 -1.97
CA SER A 225 21.25 10.39 -2.94
C SER A 225 20.77 10.13 -4.37
N VAL A 226 19.46 10.15 -4.59
CA VAL A 226 18.80 9.81 -5.84
C VAL A 226 17.74 10.83 -6.21
N LYS A 227 17.41 10.90 -7.49
CA LYS A 227 16.35 11.76 -7.99
C LYS A 227 14.98 11.16 -7.62
N VAL A 228 14.15 11.98 -6.99
CA VAL A 228 12.72 11.74 -6.76
C VAL A 228 11.97 12.84 -7.50
N GLU A 229 11.23 12.48 -8.54
CA GLU A 229 10.55 13.44 -9.42
C GLU A 229 9.02 13.30 -9.32
N GLY A 230 8.34 14.43 -9.12
CA GLY A 230 6.89 14.54 -9.11
C GLY A 230 6.33 15.08 -10.42
N TYR A 231 5.22 14.52 -10.89
CA TYR A 231 4.54 14.89 -12.14
C TYR A 231 3.05 15.14 -11.94
N LYS A 232 2.44 15.92 -12.84
CA LYS A 232 1.04 16.37 -12.74
C LYS A 232 0.15 15.61 -13.72
N LYS A 233 -1.15 15.92 -13.71
CA LYS A 233 -2.13 15.33 -14.64
C LYS A 233 -1.79 15.55 -16.11
N THR A 234 -1.18 16.69 -16.44
CA THR A 234 -0.81 17.05 -17.81
C THR A 234 0.36 16.23 -18.35
N ASP A 235 1.08 15.52 -17.50
CA ASP A 235 2.15 14.63 -17.90
C ASP A 235 1.58 13.23 -18.17
N PRO A 236 1.62 12.74 -19.43
CA PRO A 236 1.05 11.44 -19.75
C PRO A 236 1.88 10.29 -19.17
N PRO A 237 1.25 9.15 -18.82
CA PRO A 237 1.93 7.95 -18.31
C PRO A 237 3.13 7.50 -19.15
N ALA A 238 3.02 7.53 -20.47
CA ALA A 238 4.13 7.16 -21.37
C ALA A 238 5.35 8.08 -21.21
N ARG A 239 5.14 9.39 -21.05
CA ARG A 239 6.24 10.36 -20.87
C ARG A 239 6.96 10.15 -19.55
N ILE A 240 6.21 9.93 -18.47
CA ILE A 240 6.82 9.70 -17.14
C ILE A 240 7.49 8.33 -17.06
N ALA A 241 6.97 7.32 -17.77
CA ALA A 241 7.57 6.00 -17.85
C ALA A 241 8.92 6.05 -18.58
N ALA A 242 8.96 6.73 -19.73
CA ALA A 242 10.22 6.99 -20.45
C ALA A 242 11.21 7.79 -19.60
N ARG A 243 10.73 8.77 -18.83
CA ARG A 243 11.59 9.51 -17.88
C ARG A 243 12.16 8.61 -16.80
N PHE A 244 11.33 7.77 -16.20
CA PHE A 244 11.77 6.78 -15.22
C PHE A 244 12.83 5.84 -15.81
N ALA A 245 12.63 5.36 -17.03
CA ALA A 245 13.60 4.54 -17.74
C ALA A 245 14.96 5.26 -17.86
N GLY A 246 14.93 6.52 -18.29
CA GLY A 246 16.12 7.37 -18.36
C GLY A 246 16.83 7.54 -17.01
N LEU A 247 16.10 7.71 -15.91
CA LEU A 247 16.71 7.80 -14.57
C LEU A 247 17.39 6.50 -14.13
N VAL A 248 16.80 5.35 -14.43
CA VAL A 248 17.41 4.04 -14.14
C VAL A 248 18.67 3.84 -14.98
N GLU A 249 18.65 4.24 -16.25
CA GLU A 249 19.81 4.18 -17.15
C GLU A 249 20.92 5.17 -16.72
N GLU A 250 20.59 6.42 -16.40
CA GLU A 250 21.51 7.44 -15.86
C GLU A 250 22.25 6.90 -14.62
N ARG A 251 21.52 6.28 -13.70
CA ARG A 251 22.10 5.67 -12.50
C ARG A 251 23.09 4.55 -12.84
N ARG A 252 22.71 3.64 -13.74
CA ARG A 252 23.58 2.53 -14.17
C ARG A 252 24.82 3.01 -14.89
N ALA A 253 24.70 4.05 -15.70
CA ALA A 253 25.82 4.66 -16.41
C ALA A 253 26.77 5.38 -15.46
N GLY A 254 26.24 6.02 -14.40
CA GLY A 254 27.04 6.69 -13.37
C GLY A 254 27.87 5.71 -12.53
N ASP A 255 27.29 4.57 -12.16
CA ASP A 255 27.98 3.48 -11.48
C ASP A 255 27.25 2.14 -11.67
N ALA A 256 27.80 1.29 -12.54
CA ALA A 256 27.23 -0.03 -12.86
C ALA A 256 27.34 -1.03 -11.69
N THR A 257 28.11 -0.70 -10.64
CA THR A 257 28.27 -1.54 -9.44
C THR A 257 27.23 -1.23 -8.36
N LEU A 258 26.46 -0.16 -8.51
CA LEU A 258 25.41 0.19 -7.55
C LEU A 258 24.41 -0.96 -7.44
N PRO A 259 24.21 -1.51 -6.23
CA PRO A 259 23.31 -2.61 -6.05
C PRO A 259 21.86 -2.16 -6.30
N ALA A 260 21.03 -3.12 -6.70
CA ALA A 260 19.60 -2.97 -6.60
C ALA A 260 19.18 -2.75 -5.14
N TRP A 261 17.96 -2.24 -4.96
CA TRP A 261 17.40 -1.93 -3.65
C TRP A 261 17.49 -3.13 -2.70
N LYS A 262 18.04 -2.86 -1.53
CA LYS A 262 18.07 -3.80 -0.40
C LYS A 262 17.15 -3.30 0.72
N PRO A 263 16.17 -4.12 1.15
CA PRO A 263 15.33 -3.81 2.29
C PRO A 263 16.20 -3.58 3.53
N ARG A 264 15.84 -2.58 4.32
CA ARG A 264 16.61 -2.13 5.48
C ARG A 264 15.69 -1.58 6.55
N LYS A 265 16.21 -1.45 7.76
CA LYS A 265 15.47 -0.82 8.85
C LYS A 265 15.24 0.67 8.57
N PRO A 266 14.08 1.22 8.94
CA PRO A 266 13.84 2.65 8.86
C PRO A 266 14.85 3.41 9.73
N ALA A 267 15.31 4.55 9.24
CA ALA A 267 16.14 5.46 10.01
C ALA A 267 15.30 6.10 11.11
N ARG A 268 15.77 6.00 12.35
CA ARG A 268 15.13 6.63 13.52
C ARG A 268 16.06 7.71 14.07
N PRO A 269 15.55 8.93 14.36
CA PRO A 269 16.33 9.93 15.09
C PRO A 269 16.74 9.44 16.48
N ALA A 270 17.87 9.94 16.99
CA ALA A 270 18.44 9.49 18.27
C ALA A 270 17.53 9.73 19.50
N PHE A 271 16.57 10.66 19.39
CA PHE A 271 15.62 10.96 20.45
C PHE A 271 14.41 10.01 20.50
N VAL A 272 14.24 9.12 19.51
CA VAL A 272 13.20 8.08 19.57
C VAL A 272 13.52 7.13 20.72
N GLY A 273 12.55 6.89 21.62
CA GLY A 273 12.71 6.10 22.85
C GLY A 273 13.05 6.92 24.10
N ASN A 274 13.65 8.10 23.96
CA ASN A 274 14.07 8.96 25.08
C ASN A 274 13.36 10.32 25.11
N GLY A 275 12.75 10.74 24.00
CA GLY A 275 12.06 12.02 23.87
C GLY A 275 10.68 12.04 24.52
N VAL A 276 10.03 13.21 24.52
CA VAL A 276 8.62 13.31 24.89
C VAL A 276 7.80 12.59 23.83
N SER A 277 6.79 11.85 24.26
CA SER A 277 6.02 11.01 23.35
C SER A 277 4.52 11.14 23.52
N LEU A 278 3.79 11.14 22.41
CA LEU A 278 2.34 11.23 22.35
C LEU A 278 1.80 10.12 21.45
N GLU A 279 0.76 9.41 21.88
CA GLU A 279 0.23 8.27 21.14
C GLU A 279 -0.54 8.68 19.89
N VAL A 280 -0.36 7.91 18.81
CA VAL A 280 -1.15 8.02 17.58
C VAL A 280 -1.62 6.65 17.11
N ARG A 281 -2.60 6.61 16.20
CA ARG A 281 -3.14 5.35 15.68
C ARG A 281 -2.04 4.54 14.98
N GLY A 282 -1.68 3.42 15.62
CA GLY A 282 -0.63 2.51 15.13
C GLY A 282 0.74 3.16 15.15
N GLY A 283 1.06 3.92 16.20
CA GLY A 283 2.38 4.52 16.40
C GLY A 283 2.47 5.54 17.54
N ARG A 284 3.50 6.38 17.46
CA ARG A 284 3.80 7.42 18.46
C ARG A 284 4.51 8.61 17.82
N VAL A 285 4.14 9.82 18.23
CA VAL A 285 4.93 11.02 17.95
C VAL A 285 6.04 11.11 18.99
N TRP A 286 7.26 11.38 18.53
CA TRP A 286 8.43 11.65 19.35
C TRP A 286 8.88 13.08 19.15
N ILE A 287 9.15 13.76 20.26
CA ILE A 287 9.59 15.15 20.29
C ILE A 287 10.87 15.23 21.13
N ASP A 288 11.93 15.76 20.53
CA ASP A 288 13.21 15.99 21.21
C ASP A 288 13.09 17.18 22.17
N PRO A 289 13.23 17.00 23.50
CA PRO A 289 13.18 18.09 24.46
C PRO A 289 14.24 19.17 24.22
N ALA A 290 15.40 18.80 23.68
CA ALA A 290 16.48 19.75 23.41
C ALA A 290 16.12 20.64 22.21
N ALA A 291 15.70 20.03 21.10
CA ALA A 291 15.27 20.77 19.91
C ALA A 291 14.00 21.59 20.16
N TRP A 292 13.07 21.11 21.00
CA TRP A 292 11.83 21.82 21.32
C TRP A 292 12.08 23.23 21.86
N ARG A 293 13.11 23.42 22.70
CA ARG A 293 13.46 24.74 23.26
C ARG A 293 13.72 25.81 22.21
N SER A 294 14.25 25.42 21.05
CA SER A 294 14.58 26.33 19.95
C SER A 294 13.53 26.31 18.83
N ASN A 295 12.85 25.17 18.64
CA ASN A 295 12.00 24.93 17.47
C ASN A 295 10.50 24.91 17.78
N ALA A 296 10.08 24.99 19.05
CA ALA A 296 8.67 24.88 19.45
C ALA A 296 7.72 25.78 18.63
N PRO A 297 7.97 27.10 18.44
CA PRO A 297 7.06 27.93 17.66
C PRO A 297 6.88 27.43 16.22
N ALA A 298 7.96 26.93 15.63
CA ALA A 298 7.97 26.43 14.26
C ALA A 298 7.25 25.07 14.14
N ILE A 299 7.46 24.16 15.09
CA ILE A 299 6.78 22.85 15.12
C ILE A 299 5.28 23.05 15.40
N ILE A 300 4.92 23.92 16.37
CA ILE A 300 3.53 24.25 16.70
C ILE A 300 2.79 24.79 15.48
N ALA A 301 3.38 25.73 14.74
CA ALA A 301 2.78 26.31 13.54
C ALA A 301 2.48 25.26 12.46
N ARG A 302 3.35 24.24 12.32
CA ARG A 302 3.19 23.15 11.32
C ARG A 302 2.25 22.05 11.79
N SER A 303 2.05 21.89 13.10
CA SER A 303 1.14 20.91 13.68
C SER A 303 -0.35 21.22 13.44
N GLY A 304 -0.69 22.36 12.82
CA GLY A 304 -2.08 22.75 12.62
C GLY A 304 -2.82 23.07 13.92
N GLY A 305 -2.09 23.48 14.95
CA GLY A 305 -2.63 23.76 16.28
C GLY A 305 -2.87 22.52 17.14
N LEU A 306 -2.33 21.36 16.77
CA LEU A 306 -2.43 20.12 17.57
C LEU A 306 -1.50 20.10 18.78
N LEU A 307 -0.47 20.95 18.78
CA LEU A 307 0.50 21.06 19.87
C LEU A 307 0.54 22.48 20.42
N ARG A 308 0.84 22.58 21.72
CA ARG A 308 1.18 23.84 22.40
C ARG A 308 2.40 23.65 23.29
N ASP A 309 3.06 24.75 23.62
CA ASP A 309 4.07 24.75 24.67
C ASP A 309 3.42 25.04 26.02
N GLU A 310 3.72 24.21 27.01
CA GLU A 310 3.30 24.40 28.40
C GLU A 310 4.53 24.29 29.31
N GLY A 311 5.14 25.44 29.61
CA GLY A 311 6.33 25.51 30.46
C GLY A 311 7.56 24.84 29.84
N GLY A 312 7.76 24.99 28.52
CA GLY A 312 8.87 24.37 27.79
C GLY A 312 8.67 22.88 27.45
N LYS A 313 7.44 22.38 27.59
CA LYS A 313 7.06 21.00 27.27
C LYS A 313 5.98 20.98 26.18
N PRO A 314 6.09 20.08 25.18
CA PRO A 314 5.04 19.89 24.20
C PRO A 314 3.84 19.19 24.83
N VAL A 315 2.64 19.73 24.62
CA VAL A 315 1.37 19.15 25.08
C VAL A 315 0.36 19.18 23.93
N ALA A 316 -0.44 18.12 23.80
CA ALA A 316 -1.55 18.06 22.84
C ALA A 316 -2.64 19.08 23.21
N THR A 317 -3.22 19.75 22.21
CA THR A 317 -4.30 20.74 22.42
C THR A 317 -5.69 20.11 22.48
N VAL A 318 -5.80 18.84 22.10
CA VAL A 318 -7.03 18.05 22.06
C VAL A 318 -6.89 16.80 22.92
N PRO A 319 -8.00 16.16 23.35
CA PRO A 319 -7.96 14.91 24.10
C PRO A 319 -7.16 13.80 23.40
N PRO A 320 -6.52 12.87 24.14
CA PRO A 320 -5.65 11.83 23.59
C PRO A 320 -6.30 11.01 22.46
N GLU A 321 -7.57 10.61 22.63
CA GLU A 321 -8.31 9.84 21.63
C GLU A 321 -8.50 10.60 20.31
N GLN A 322 -8.71 11.92 20.39
CA GLN A 322 -8.84 12.77 19.21
C GLN A 322 -7.48 13.01 18.57
N PHE A 323 -6.45 13.31 19.38
CA PHE A 323 -5.07 13.49 18.91
C PHE A 323 -4.58 12.25 18.16
N ALA A 324 -4.91 11.05 18.66
CA ALA A 324 -4.46 9.81 18.07
C ALA A 324 -4.95 9.57 16.63
N THR A 325 -6.04 10.21 16.22
CA THR A 325 -6.59 10.11 14.86
C THR A 325 -6.04 11.15 13.88
N LYS A 326 -5.09 11.99 14.31
CA LYS A 326 -4.53 13.11 13.54
C LYS A 326 -3.24 12.76 12.81
N ASP A 327 -3.12 11.52 12.36
CA ASP A 327 -1.93 11.01 11.67
C ASP A 327 -1.60 11.82 10.40
N ASN A 328 -2.60 12.28 9.66
CA ASN A 328 -2.40 13.10 8.46
C ASN A 328 -1.64 14.40 8.78
N GLU A 329 -2.17 15.17 9.73
CA GLU A 329 -1.61 16.46 10.12
C GLU A 329 -0.26 16.31 10.81
N LEU A 330 -0.07 15.27 11.63
CA LEU A 330 1.18 15.02 12.33
C LEU A 330 2.30 14.57 11.39
N ILE A 331 2.01 13.69 10.42
CA ILE A 331 3.00 13.30 9.41
C ILE A 331 3.32 14.48 8.48
N ALA A 332 2.33 15.29 8.10
CA ALA A 332 2.57 16.52 7.37
C ALA A 332 3.47 17.48 8.16
N CYS A 333 3.26 17.63 9.47
CA CYS A 333 4.12 18.42 10.34
C CYS A 333 5.57 17.94 10.31
N GLU A 334 5.81 16.62 10.41
CA GLU A 334 7.16 16.04 10.29
C GLU A 334 7.82 16.38 8.95
N VAL A 335 7.10 16.18 7.84
CA VAL A 335 7.65 16.43 6.50
C VAL A 335 7.88 17.92 6.26
N GLU A 336 7.00 18.81 6.71
CA GLU A 336 7.21 20.26 6.62
C GLU A 336 8.39 20.71 7.50
N CYS A 337 8.57 20.13 8.69
CA CYS A 337 9.75 20.39 9.51
C CYS A 337 11.03 19.96 8.78
N LEU A 338 11.02 18.78 8.13
CA LEU A 338 12.14 18.29 7.33
C LEU A 338 12.48 19.25 6.17
N ARG A 339 11.47 19.74 5.43
CA ARG A 339 11.65 20.68 4.31
C ARG A 339 12.34 21.97 4.74
N ASP A 340 12.05 22.42 5.95
CA ASP A 340 12.58 23.66 6.52
C ASP A 340 13.82 23.45 7.40
N GLY A 341 14.35 22.22 7.47
CA GLY A 341 15.54 21.90 8.27
C GLY A 341 15.32 21.98 9.79
N ILE A 342 14.07 21.86 10.22
CA ILE A 342 13.67 21.88 11.63
C ILE A 342 13.72 20.45 12.17
N GLY A 343 14.67 20.18 13.07
CA GLY A 343 14.78 18.91 13.77
C GLY A 343 13.89 18.82 15.02
N GLY A 344 13.74 17.60 15.53
CA GLY A 344 13.15 17.34 16.85
C GLY A 344 11.69 16.92 16.87
N PHE A 345 11.10 16.61 15.72
CA PHE A 345 9.75 16.08 15.59
C PHE A 345 9.74 14.87 14.66
N PHE A 346 9.18 13.74 15.10
CA PHE A 346 9.15 12.50 14.32
C PHE A 346 7.91 11.68 14.63
N VAL A 347 7.20 11.20 13.61
CA VAL A 347 6.08 10.26 13.77
C VAL A 347 6.60 8.84 13.52
N GLU A 348 6.67 8.03 14.56
CA GLU A 348 6.95 6.60 14.43
C GLU A 348 5.63 5.86 14.18
N LEU A 349 5.55 5.07 13.11
CA LEU A 349 4.40 4.21 12.82
C LEU A 349 4.82 2.74 12.91
N ASP A 350 4.00 1.96 13.62
CA ASP A 350 4.27 0.55 13.88
C ASP A 350 4.08 -0.28 12.61
N MET A 351 5.14 -1.02 12.26
CA MET A 351 5.14 -2.06 11.22
C MET A 351 6.13 -3.19 11.61
N PRO A 352 5.99 -3.79 12.81
CA PRO A 352 6.97 -4.72 13.36
C PRO A 352 7.23 -5.94 12.44
N GLU A 353 6.26 -6.33 11.62
CA GLU A 353 6.36 -7.47 10.71
C GLU A 353 7.23 -7.21 9.49
N LEU A 354 7.51 -5.95 9.17
CA LEU A 354 8.45 -5.58 8.10
C LEU A 354 9.88 -5.38 8.60
N GLU A 355 10.08 -5.35 9.91
CA GLU A 355 11.42 -5.19 10.46
C GLU A 355 12.20 -6.49 10.24
N PRO A 356 13.36 -6.46 9.55
CA PRO A 356 14.14 -7.66 9.32
C PRO A 356 14.44 -8.34 10.66
N ALA A 357 14.13 -9.63 10.76
CA ALA A 357 14.50 -10.45 11.90
C ALA A 357 15.99 -10.18 12.19
N GLY A 358 16.29 -9.75 13.42
CA GLY A 358 17.66 -9.52 13.83
C GLY A 358 18.48 -10.78 13.56
N LYS A 359 19.73 -10.62 13.11
CA LYS A 359 20.70 -11.73 13.12
C LYS A 359 20.80 -12.25 14.55
N GLY A 360 20.06 -13.30 14.88
CA GLY A 360 19.93 -13.80 16.25
C GLY A 360 18.62 -14.56 16.50
N ALA A 361 18.25 -15.46 15.58
CA ALA A 361 17.25 -16.50 15.81
C ALA A 361 17.41 -17.59 14.75
N HIS A 362 18.54 -18.29 14.79
CA HIS A 362 18.72 -19.65 14.28
C HIS A 362 19.79 -20.33 15.14
#